data_AF-A0A150GTM5-F1
#
_entry.id   AF-A0A150GTM5-F1
#
_cell.length_a   1.000
_cell.length_b   1.000
_cell.length_c   1.000
_cell.angle_alpha   90.00
_cell.angle_beta   90.00
_cell.angle_gamma   90.00
#
_symmetry.space_group_name_H-M   'P 1'
#
loop_
_entity.id
_entity.type
_entity.pdbx_description
1 polymer ?
#
loop_
_entity_poly.entity_id
_entity_poly.type
_entity_poly.pdbx_seq_one_letter_code
_entity_poly.pdbx_strand_id
1 'polypeptide(L)'
;MATTGVGSAVEVAGITLEYTSLEHALKALGMDQQTLEKHMATSAAWPFPGHLDGWKVSHNAIRFDMENMLAAIVKTKAQVDGGKPLAEWQVEAFKVVMGDLHHTVHKHHDHEEEIFFPWMESRFKVPEKMGTDHKTIMSLLDKCRELTGSLKSSNNAEAQSVLSDLHTVFTQLRHLMRQHLEEEEIVGLPLLRKHFNAKELAKVEKKIIASMKPSDVAWVLRPLSPAGKKETMTRLNIPGLVQRLVFLPAIAKDDCTIIHAYKELAAGERLPLPGRKKGFMCFSA
;
A
#
# COMPACT_ATOMS: atom_id res chain seq x y z
N MET A 1 0.96 4.42 30.05
CA MET A 1 1.31 4.21 28.63
C MET A 1 2.78 3.86 28.59
N ALA A 2 3.10 2.59 28.33
CA ALA A 2 4.49 2.17 28.18
C ALA A 2 4.98 2.70 26.83
N THR A 3 5.99 3.58 26.87
CA THR A 3 6.77 3.93 25.69
C THR A 3 7.56 2.69 25.29
N THR A 4 7.03 1.90 24.35
CA THR A 4 7.83 0.88 23.67
C THR A 4 8.96 1.62 22.95
N GLY A 5 10.18 1.43 23.44
CA GLY A 5 11.37 1.98 22.80
C GLY A 5 11.41 1.47 21.37
N VAL A 6 11.35 2.39 20.40
CA VAL A 6 11.60 2.08 19.00
C VAL A 6 13.07 1.68 18.94
N GLY A 7 13.32 0.36 18.87
CA GLY A 7 14.65 -0.14 18.53
C GLY A 7 15.07 0.47 17.20
N SER A 8 16.36 0.76 17.01
CA SER A 8 16.86 1.19 15.70
C SER A 8 16.41 0.20 14.63
N ALA A 9 15.80 0.70 13.56
CA ALA A 9 15.34 -0.14 12.46
C ALA A 9 16.49 -1.02 11.93
N VAL A 10 16.21 -2.30 11.69
CA VAL A 10 17.19 -3.27 11.19
C VAL A 10 16.80 -3.69 9.78
N GLU A 11 17.72 -3.58 8.83
CA GLU A 11 17.52 -4.05 7.46
C GLU A 11 17.96 -5.51 7.32
N VAL A 12 17.06 -6.37 6.86
CA VAL A 12 17.36 -7.79 6.63
C VAL A 12 16.78 -8.20 5.27
N ALA A 13 17.65 -8.60 4.35
CA ALA A 13 17.27 -9.03 3.00
C ALA A 13 16.37 -8.04 2.21
N GLY A 14 16.52 -6.74 2.47
CA GLY A 14 15.70 -5.68 1.85
C GLY A 14 14.34 -5.48 2.51
N ILE A 15 14.15 -5.99 3.73
CA ILE A 15 13.00 -5.75 4.60
C ILE A 15 13.49 -4.93 5.80
N THR A 16 12.87 -3.77 6.00
CA THR A 16 13.06 -2.93 7.18
C THR A 16 12.24 -3.51 8.33
N LEU A 17 12.92 -3.84 9.43
CA LEU A 17 12.31 -4.31 10.67
C LEU A 17 12.21 -3.17 11.69
N GLU A 18 10.99 -2.71 11.94
CA GLU A 18 10.67 -1.68 12.93
C GLU A 18 9.87 -2.25 14.12
N TYR A 19 9.09 -3.31 13.90
CA TYR A 19 8.12 -3.81 14.86
C TYR A 19 8.36 -5.28 15.28
N THR A 20 9.03 -6.05 14.44
CA THR A 20 9.36 -7.46 14.65
C THR A 20 10.86 -7.61 14.83
N SER A 21 11.31 -8.23 15.93
CA SER A 21 12.74 -8.48 16.11
C SER A 21 13.21 -9.58 15.15
N LEU A 22 14.44 -9.45 14.65
CA LEU A 22 15.04 -10.49 13.82
C LEU A 22 15.06 -11.85 14.54
N GLU A 23 15.36 -11.88 15.85
CA GLU A 23 15.32 -13.10 16.65
C GLU A 23 13.94 -13.76 16.62
N HIS A 24 12.86 -12.98 16.75
CA HIS A 24 11.50 -13.49 16.67
C HIS A 24 11.23 -14.12 15.30
N ALA A 25 11.59 -13.42 14.22
CA ALA A 25 11.39 -13.91 12.86
C ALA A 25 12.18 -15.20 12.59
N LEU A 26 13.46 -15.25 12.95
CA LEU A 26 14.31 -16.44 12.78
C LEU A 26 13.76 -17.64 13.56
N LYS A 27 13.27 -17.41 14.78
CA LYS A 27 12.63 -18.43 15.60
C LYS A 27 11.33 -18.93 14.96
N ALA A 28 10.48 -18.04 14.45
CA ALA A 28 9.23 -18.41 13.79
C ALA A 28 9.48 -19.25 12.53
N LEU A 29 10.57 -18.95 11.82
CA LEU A 29 10.96 -19.64 10.59
C LEU A 29 11.72 -20.96 10.83
N GLY A 30 12.28 -21.15 12.03
CA GLY A 30 13.19 -22.26 12.33
C GLY A 30 14.43 -22.25 11.44
N MET A 31 14.99 -21.07 11.14
CA MET A 31 16.19 -20.92 10.32
C MET A 31 17.12 -19.82 10.86
N ASP A 32 18.40 -19.89 10.51
CA ASP A 32 19.36 -18.81 10.79
C ASP A 32 19.27 -17.67 9.75
N GLN A 33 19.89 -16.53 10.07
CA GLN A 33 19.87 -15.34 9.21
C GLN A 33 20.46 -15.62 7.82
N GLN A 34 21.54 -16.40 7.74
CA GLN A 34 22.18 -16.73 6.47
C GLN A 34 21.23 -17.52 5.55
N THR A 35 20.46 -18.44 6.12
CA THR A 35 19.46 -19.24 5.42
C THR A 35 18.30 -18.38 4.94
N LEU A 36 17.81 -17.46 5.79
CA LEU A 36 16.80 -16.47 5.40
C LEU A 36 17.29 -15.62 4.22
N GLU A 37 18.47 -15.01 4.33
CA GLU A 37 19.05 -14.17 3.28
C GLU A 37 19.23 -14.96 1.98
N LYS A 38 19.66 -16.23 2.07
CA LYS A 38 19.76 -17.13 0.91
C LYS A 38 18.42 -17.38 0.24
N HIS A 39 17.34 -17.57 1.00
CA HIS A 39 16.00 -17.74 0.42
C HIS A 39 15.49 -16.45 -0.23
N MET A 40 15.88 -15.29 0.31
CA MET A 40 15.47 -13.98 -0.21
C MET A 40 16.33 -13.49 -1.38
N ALA A 41 17.54 -14.00 -1.54
CA ALA A 41 18.44 -13.67 -2.65
C ALA A 41 17.98 -14.25 -4.00
N THR A 42 18.61 -13.76 -5.07
CA THR A 42 18.47 -14.34 -6.42
C THR A 42 19.05 -15.76 -6.46
N SER A 43 18.35 -16.67 -7.14
CA SER A 43 18.77 -18.06 -7.36
C SER A 43 18.18 -18.62 -8.65
N ALA A 44 18.52 -19.86 -9.01
CA ALA A 44 17.91 -20.54 -10.15
C ALA A 44 16.38 -20.71 -10.01
N ALA A 45 15.87 -20.85 -8.78
CA ALA A 45 14.44 -20.93 -8.50
C ALA A 45 13.76 -19.55 -8.45
N TRP A 46 14.53 -18.50 -8.17
CA TRP A 46 14.07 -17.13 -7.95
C TRP A 46 14.95 -16.12 -8.69
N PRO A 47 14.60 -15.74 -9.93
CA PRO A 47 15.44 -14.88 -10.76
C PRO A 47 15.57 -13.43 -10.25
N PHE A 48 14.82 -13.06 -9.21
CA PHE A 48 14.82 -11.74 -8.59
C PHE A 48 14.89 -11.86 -7.06
N PRO A 49 15.46 -10.86 -6.36
CA PRO A 49 15.43 -10.81 -4.91
C PRO A 49 14.00 -10.62 -4.39
N GLY A 50 13.73 -11.11 -3.17
CA GLY A 50 12.39 -11.14 -2.60
C GLY A 50 11.75 -9.76 -2.41
N HIS A 51 12.53 -8.69 -2.22
CA HIS A 51 11.98 -7.33 -2.12
C HIS A 51 11.31 -6.84 -3.42
N LEU A 52 11.52 -7.56 -4.53
CA LEU A 52 10.84 -7.31 -5.81
C LEU A 52 9.63 -8.22 -6.01
N ASP A 53 9.32 -9.18 -5.15
CA ASP A 53 8.15 -10.06 -5.35
C ASP A 53 6.84 -9.26 -5.34
N GLY A 54 5.85 -9.65 -6.17
CA GLY A 54 4.63 -8.86 -6.37
C GLY A 54 3.85 -8.58 -5.08
N TRP A 55 3.91 -9.51 -4.13
CA TRP A 55 3.35 -9.37 -2.79
C TRP A 55 3.95 -8.16 -2.04
N LYS A 56 5.29 -8.11 -1.93
CA LYS A 56 6.03 -7.00 -1.33
C LYS A 56 5.83 -5.67 -2.07
N VAL A 57 5.75 -5.70 -3.40
CA VAL A 57 5.48 -4.48 -4.19
C VAL A 57 4.12 -3.89 -3.83
N SER A 58 3.08 -4.72 -3.66
CA SER A 58 1.76 -4.26 -3.18
C SER A 58 1.84 -3.67 -1.77
N HIS A 59 2.62 -4.26 -0.87
CA HIS A 59 2.80 -3.72 0.49
C HIS A 59 3.48 -2.35 0.48
N ASN A 60 4.40 -2.13 -0.48
CA ASN A 60 5.01 -0.82 -0.66
C ASN A 60 3.99 0.23 -1.15
N ALA A 61 2.99 -0.17 -1.95
CA ALA A 61 1.89 0.70 -2.34
C ALA A 61 1.01 1.09 -1.15
N ILE A 62 0.68 0.14 -0.27
CA ILE A 62 -0.03 0.42 0.99
C ILE A 62 0.77 1.41 1.85
N ARG A 63 2.07 1.15 2.06
CA ARG A 63 2.92 2.08 2.84
C ARG A 63 2.93 3.46 2.22
N PHE A 64 3.07 3.55 0.89
CA PHE A 64 3.05 4.84 0.18
C PHE A 64 1.77 5.62 0.47
N ASP A 65 0.60 4.98 0.35
CA ASP A 65 -0.67 5.67 0.60
C ASP A 65 -0.85 6.03 2.08
N MET A 66 -0.42 5.17 3.00
CA MET A 66 -0.47 5.44 4.43
C MET A 66 0.36 6.66 4.80
N GLU A 67 1.58 6.82 4.26
CA GLU A 67 2.40 8.01 4.52
C GLU A 67 1.78 9.28 3.93
N ASN A 68 1.28 9.22 2.70
CA ASN A 68 0.68 10.39 2.05
C ASN A 68 -0.64 10.81 2.70
N MET A 69 -1.47 9.85 3.11
CA MET A 69 -2.71 10.11 3.84
C MET A 69 -2.43 10.69 5.23
N LEU A 70 -1.47 10.15 5.97
CA LEU A 70 -1.10 10.72 7.27
C LEU A 70 -0.59 12.16 7.11
N ALA A 71 0.27 12.43 6.13
CA ALA A 71 0.76 13.78 5.85
C ALA A 71 -0.39 14.75 5.51
N ALA A 72 -1.35 14.31 4.69
CA ALA A 72 -2.55 15.06 4.36
C ALA A 72 -3.41 15.37 5.59
N ILE A 73 -3.67 14.38 6.45
CA ILE A 73 -4.44 14.54 7.70
C ILE A 73 -3.75 15.54 8.63
N VAL A 74 -2.45 15.34 8.90
CA VAL A 74 -1.66 16.20 9.79
C VAL A 74 -1.63 17.64 9.27
N LYS A 75 -1.37 17.84 7.98
CA LYS A 75 -1.34 19.17 7.37
C LYS A 75 -2.68 19.87 7.48
N THR A 76 -3.77 19.19 7.11
CA THR A 76 -5.10 19.78 7.13
C THR A 76 -5.54 20.08 8.55
N LYS A 77 -5.32 19.15 9.48
CA LYS A 77 -5.59 19.36 10.91
C LYS A 77 -4.86 20.60 11.43
N ALA A 78 -3.57 20.75 11.14
CA ALA A 78 -2.80 21.92 11.57
C ALA A 78 -3.36 23.25 11.00
N GLN A 79 -3.87 23.25 9.76
CA GLN A 79 -4.51 24.43 9.18
C GLN A 79 -5.81 24.79 9.91
N VAL A 80 -6.66 23.80 10.20
CA VAL A 80 -7.95 24.02 10.87
C VAL A 80 -7.76 24.39 12.34
N ASP A 81 -6.81 23.76 13.04
CA ASP A 81 -6.42 24.16 14.40
C ASP A 81 -5.87 25.59 14.43
N GLY A 82 -5.15 26.00 13.37
CA GLY A 82 -4.67 27.36 13.15
C GLY A 82 -5.73 28.36 12.69
N GLY A 83 -7.01 27.97 12.68
CA GLY A 83 -8.15 28.85 12.40
C GLY A 83 -8.58 28.94 10.94
N LYS A 84 -7.91 28.25 10.00
CA LYS A 84 -8.34 28.22 8.60
C LYS A 84 -9.58 27.33 8.45
N PRO A 85 -10.62 27.76 7.73
CA PRO A 85 -11.78 26.90 7.47
C PRO A 85 -11.37 25.70 6.62
N LEU A 86 -12.02 24.55 6.86
CA LEU A 86 -11.85 23.39 6.01
C LEU A 86 -12.52 23.66 4.65
N ALA A 87 -11.73 23.72 3.60
CA ALA A 87 -12.25 24.05 2.27
C ALA A 87 -12.97 22.85 1.63
N GLU A 88 -13.98 23.12 0.82
CA GLU A 88 -14.73 22.10 0.07
C GLU A 88 -13.81 21.19 -0.76
N TRP A 89 -12.77 21.77 -1.38
CA TRP A 89 -11.82 20.97 -2.15
C TRP A 89 -11.02 19.98 -1.30
N GLN A 90 -10.71 20.30 -0.05
CA GLN A 90 -9.99 19.40 0.85
C GLN A 90 -10.89 18.23 1.21
N VAL A 91 -12.17 18.50 1.48
CA VAL A 91 -13.19 17.47 1.75
C VAL A 91 -13.29 16.50 0.57
N GLU A 92 -13.43 17.02 -0.65
CA GLU A 92 -13.54 16.18 -1.84
C GLU A 92 -12.24 15.41 -2.13
N ALA A 93 -11.07 16.03 -1.94
CA ALA A 93 -9.79 15.35 -2.07
C ALA A 93 -9.66 14.20 -1.06
N PHE A 94 -10.02 14.42 0.21
CA PHE A 94 -10.02 13.36 1.23
C PHE A 94 -10.94 12.20 0.88
N LYS A 95 -12.16 12.48 0.43
CA LYS A 95 -13.11 11.42 0.01
C LYS A 95 -12.55 10.60 -1.14
N VAL A 96 -11.91 11.24 -2.12
CA VAL A 96 -11.26 10.56 -3.25
C VAL A 96 -10.12 9.66 -2.77
N VAL A 97 -9.16 10.21 -2.02
CA VAL A 97 -7.99 9.43 -1.59
C VAL A 97 -8.32 8.35 -0.56
N MET A 98 -9.29 8.58 0.34
CA MET A 98 -9.75 7.59 1.31
C MET A 98 -10.57 6.49 0.63
N GLY A 99 -11.39 6.84 -0.36
CA GLY A 99 -12.12 5.86 -1.16
C GLY A 99 -11.18 4.93 -1.94
N ASP A 100 -10.10 5.47 -2.51
CA ASP A 100 -9.07 4.70 -3.20
C ASP A 100 -8.29 3.79 -2.24
N LEU A 101 -7.83 4.32 -1.11
CA LEU A 101 -7.14 3.54 -0.07
C LEU A 101 -8.03 2.41 0.47
N HIS A 102 -9.31 2.70 0.73
CA HIS A 102 -10.27 1.70 1.19
C HIS A 102 -10.41 0.56 0.19
N HIS A 103 -10.68 0.88 -1.08
CA HIS A 103 -10.82 -0.11 -2.15
C HIS A 103 -9.55 -0.96 -2.33
N THR A 104 -8.38 -0.32 -2.38
CA THR A 104 -7.12 -1.00 -2.69
C THR A 104 -6.65 -1.92 -1.57
N VAL A 105 -6.78 -1.49 -0.31
CA VAL A 105 -6.44 -2.33 0.85
C VAL A 105 -7.40 -3.52 0.98
N HIS A 106 -8.71 -3.32 0.82
CA HIS A 106 -9.66 -4.44 0.77
C HIS A 106 -9.29 -5.43 -0.32
N LYS A 107 -9.07 -4.93 -1.54
CA LYS A 107 -8.75 -5.78 -2.69
C LYS A 107 -7.45 -6.56 -2.49
N HIS A 108 -6.46 -5.99 -1.80
CA HIS A 108 -5.22 -6.67 -1.45
C HIS A 108 -5.44 -7.82 -0.48
N HIS A 109 -6.12 -7.58 0.64
CA HIS A 109 -6.40 -8.64 1.63
C HIS A 109 -7.36 -9.71 1.08
N ASP A 110 -8.32 -9.33 0.22
CA ASP A 110 -9.16 -10.32 -0.48
C ASP A 110 -8.31 -11.26 -1.35
N HIS A 111 -7.28 -10.74 -2.03
CA HIS A 111 -6.37 -11.61 -2.79
C HIS A 111 -5.55 -12.54 -1.89
N GLU A 112 -5.19 -12.10 -0.69
CA GLU A 112 -4.48 -12.94 0.27
C GLU A 112 -5.37 -14.07 0.76
N GLU A 113 -6.56 -13.75 1.26
CA GLU A 113 -7.50 -14.71 1.83
C GLU A 113 -8.06 -15.69 0.78
N GLU A 114 -8.38 -15.21 -0.42
CA GLU A 114 -9.07 -16.02 -1.43
C GLU A 114 -8.13 -16.75 -2.38
N ILE A 115 -6.88 -16.29 -2.51
CA ILE A 115 -5.95 -16.80 -3.53
C ILE A 115 -4.61 -17.18 -2.92
N PHE A 116 -3.97 -16.26 -2.19
CA PHE A 116 -2.56 -16.40 -1.82
C PHE A 116 -2.36 -17.37 -0.66
N PHE A 117 -3.04 -17.17 0.46
CA PHE A 117 -2.95 -18.05 1.63
C PHE A 117 -3.44 -19.46 1.33
N PRO A 118 -4.58 -19.70 0.65
CA PRO A 118 -5.00 -21.06 0.28
C PRO A 118 -3.97 -21.77 -0.61
N TRP A 119 -3.30 -21.02 -1.51
CA TRP A 119 -2.24 -21.59 -2.33
C TRP A 119 -0.99 -21.93 -1.50
N MET A 120 -0.59 -21.08 -0.57
CA MET A 120 0.52 -21.35 0.36
C MET A 120 0.22 -22.56 1.27
N GLU A 121 -1.01 -22.66 1.78
CA GLU A 121 -1.50 -23.76 2.61
C GLU A 121 -1.41 -25.13 1.93
N SER A 122 -1.34 -25.18 0.59
CA SER A 122 -1.10 -26.43 -0.13
C SER A 122 0.27 -27.08 0.15
N ARG A 123 1.22 -26.35 0.75
CA ARG A 123 2.58 -26.84 1.05
C ARG A 123 3.06 -26.61 2.48
N PHE A 124 2.59 -25.56 3.13
CA PHE A 124 2.95 -25.29 4.52
C PHE A 124 1.82 -24.56 5.24
N LYS A 125 1.73 -24.73 6.55
CA LYS A 125 0.76 -24.02 7.37
C LYS A 125 1.08 -22.52 7.39
N VAL A 126 0.17 -21.68 6.90
CA VAL A 126 0.33 -20.23 6.97
C VAL A 126 0.21 -19.79 8.44
N PRO A 127 1.09 -18.92 8.94
CA PRO A 127 0.95 -18.39 10.29
C PRO A 127 -0.42 -17.70 10.47
N GLU A 128 -1.20 -18.18 11.45
CA GLU A 128 -2.57 -17.71 11.71
C GLU A 128 -2.66 -16.19 11.88
N LYS A 129 -1.62 -15.59 12.48
CA LYS A 129 -1.52 -14.15 12.70
C LYS A 129 -1.69 -13.32 11.41
N MET A 130 -1.23 -13.83 10.26
CA MET A 130 -1.30 -13.10 8.98
C MET A 130 -2.77 -12.78 8.64
N GLY A 131 -3.66 -13.76 8.65
CA GLY A 131 -5.08 -13.52 8.39
C GLY A 131 -5.85 -12.88 9.55
N THR A 132 -5.51 -13.19 10.81
CA THR A 132 -6.31 -12.68 11.95
C THR A 132 -6.25 -11.16 12.13
N ASP A 133 -5.12 -10.54 11.77
CA ASP A 133 -4.93 -9.10 11.88
C ASP A 133 -5.85 -8.33 10.90
N HIS A 134 -6.22 -8.94 9.76
CA HIS A 134 -7.05 -8.31 8.73
C HIS A 134 -8.37 -7.77 9.28
N LYS A 135 -9.06 -8.51 10.16
CA LYS A 135 -10.35 -8.08 10.72
C LYS A 135 -10.23 -6.75 11.46
N THR A 136 -9.20 -6.60 12.28
CA THR A 136 -8.97 -5.37 13.06
C THR A 136 -8.58 -4.22 12.14
N ILE A 137 -7.72 -4.49 11.16
CA ILE A 137 -7.28 -3.49 10.18
C ILE A 137 -8.47 -2.99 9.33
N MET A 138 -9.33 -3.90 8.83
CA MET A 138 -10.51 -3.53 8.04
C MET A 138 -11.50 -2.70 8.86
N SER A 139 -11.71 -3.04 10.13
CA SER A 139 -12.59 -2.26 11.00
C SER A 139 -12.08 -0.82 11.23
N LEU A 140 -10.77 -0.64 11.38
CA LEU A 140 -10.18 0.70 11.50
C LEU A 140 -10.24 1.47 10.18
N LEU A 141 -10.03 0.80 9.05
CA LEU A 141 -10.12 1.38 7.72
C LEU A 141 -11.55 1.84 7.40
N ASP A 142 -12.56 1.03 7.73
CA ASP A 142 -13.97 1.40 7.64
C ASP A 142 -14.25 2.64 8.48
N LYS A 143 -13.69 2.69 9.70
CA LYS A 143 -13.87 3.86 10.57
C LYS A 143 -13.25 5.13 9.99
N CYS A 144 -12.05 5.03 9.40
CA CYS A 144 -11.43 6.14 8.68
C CYS A 144 -12.29 6.62 7.50
N ARG A 145 -12.92 5.69 6.76
CA ARG A 145 -13.84 6.02 5.66
C ARG A 145 -15.10 6.72 6.15
N GLU A 146 -15.70 6.26 7.25
CA GLU A 146 -16.85 6.93 7.88
C GLU A 146 -16.53 8.37 8.30
N LEU A 147 -15.41 8.56 9.02
CA LEU A 147 -14.96 9.88 9.48
C LEU A 147 -14.65 10.81 8.31
N THR A 148 -14.04 10.28 7.25
CA THR A 148 -13.81 11.05 6.02
C THR A 148 -15.13 11.42 5.33
N GLY A 149 -16.12 10.53 5.33
CA GLY A 149 -17.45 10.77 4.78
C GLY A 149 -18.25 11.81 5.56
N SER A 150 -17.98 11.98 6.86
CA SER A 150 -18.63 13.00 7.70
C SER A 150 -18.00 14.39 7.61
N LEU A 151 -16.81 14.53 6.97
CA LEU A 151 -16.20 15.83 6.73
C LEU A 151 -17.13 16.71 5.89
N LYS A 152 -17.31 17.95 6.35
CA LYS A 152 -18.04 19.01 5.67
C LYS A 152 -17.19 20.26 5.62
N SER A 153 -17.31 21.04 4.57
CA SER A 153 -16.76 22.39 4.54
C SER A 153 -17.48 23.21 5.61
N SER A 154 -16.76 23.65 6.64
CA SER A 154 -17.38 24.34 7.77
C SER A 154 -16.40 25.22 8.53
N ASN A 155 -16.98 26.04 9.41
CA ASN A 155 -16.24 26.80 10.40
C ASN A 155 -15.85 25.88 11.57
N ASN A 156 -14.72 26.19 12.20
CA ASN A 156 -13.69 25.24 12.60
C ASN A 156 -14.06 24.10 13.58
N ALA A 157 -15.03 24.25 14.50
CA ALA A 157 -15.15 23.32 15.64
C ALA A 157 -15.54 21.87 15.26
N GLU A 158 -16.53 21.67 14.38
CA GLU A 158 -16.94 20.33 13.92
C GLU A 158 -15.82 19.67 13.10
N ALA A 159 -15.21 20.43 12.18
CA ALA A 159 -14.08 19.96 11.37
C ALA A 159 -12.87 19.58 12.23
N GLN A 160 -12.56 20.36 13.28
CA GLN A 160 -11.47 20.06 14.23
C GLN A 160 -11.70 18.72 14.93
N SER A 161 -12.92 18.47 15.41
CA SER A 161 -13.26 17.22 16.08
C SER A 161 -13.09 16.02 15.14
N VAL A 162 -13.68 16.08 13.94
CA VAL A 162 -13.60 14.98 12.97
C VAL A 162 -12.16 14.73 12.51
N LEU A 163 -11.38 15.78 12.26
CA LEU A 163 -9.96 15.64 11.87
C LEU A 163 -9.10 15.09 13.02
N SER A 164 -9.42 15.41 14.27
CA SER A 164 -8.74 14.87 15.44
C SER A 164 -9.02 13.37 15.61
N ASP A 165 -10.27 12.95 15.45
CA ASP A 165 -10.66 11.55 15.49
C ASP A 165 -10.05 10.78 14.32
N LEU A 166 -10.11 11.34 13.11
CA LEU A 166 -9.51 10.75 11.92
C LEU A 166 -8.00 10.58 12.09
N HIS A 167 -7.29 11.58 12.60
CA HIS A 167 -5.86 11.48 12.89
C HIS A 167 -5.55 10.36 13.88
N THR A 168 -6.33 10.25 14.95
CA THR A 168 -6.14 9.22 15.99
C THR A 168 -6.36 7.82 15.42
N VAL A 169 -7.50 7.58 14.76
CA VAL A 169 -7.83 6.27 14.18
C VAL A 169 -6.86 5.91 13.06
N PHE A 170 -6.51 6.86 12.19
CA PHE A 170 -5.59 6.61 11.09
C PHE A 170 -4.15 6.32 11.58
N THR A 171 -3.71 6.97 12.65
CA THR A 171 -2.40 6.66 13.27
C THR A 171 -2.38 5.23 13.80
N GLN A 172 -3.45 4.78 14.44
CA GLN A 172 -3.59 3.40 14.90
C GLN A 172 -3.62 2.41 13.73
N LEU A 173 -4.43 2.69 12.69
CA LEU A 173 -4.49 1.89 11.46
C LEU A 173 -3.11 1.73 10.83
N ARG A 174 -2.39 2.84 10.63
CA ARG A 174 -1.05 2.84 10.03
C ARG A 174 -0.08 2.00 10.87
N HIS A 175 -0.10 2.14 12.18
CA HIS A 175 0.79 1.38 13.06
C HIS A 175 0.55 -0.13 12.94
N LEU A 176 -0.71 -0.57 13.06
CA LEU A 176 -1.08 -1.98 12.94
C LEU A 176 -0.80 -2.53 11.55
N MET A 177 -1.13 -1.77 10.50
CA MET A 177 -0.84 -2.16 9.12
C MET A 177 0.67 -2.36 8.93
N ARG A 178 1.53 -1.46 9.41
CA ARG A 178 2.98 -1.62 9.24
C ARG A 178 3.51 -2.87 9.94
N GLN A 179 3.07 -3.14 11.16
CA GLN A 179 3.45 -4.34 11.89
C GLN A 179 2.97 -5.61 11.16
N HIS A 180 1.74 -5.60 10.64
CA HIS A 180 1.17 -6.71 9.89
C HIS A 180 1.95 -6.98 8.59
N LEU A 181 2.17 -5.96 7.75
CA LEU A 181 2.94 -6.10 6.51
C LEU A 181 4.39 -6.54 6.77
N GLU A 182 5.01 -6.07 7.86
CA GLU A 182 6.36 -6.49 8.26
C GLU A 182 6.41 -7.97 8.61
N GLU A 183 5.43 -8.48 9.36
CA GLU A 183 5.31 -9.90 9.73
C GLU A 183 5.17 -10.80 8.49
N GLU A 184 4.30 -10.41 7.55
CA GLU A 184 4.13 -11.13 6.29
C GLU A 184 5.41 -11.16 5.46
N GLU A 185 6.14 -10.05 5.44
CA GLU A 185 7.37 -9.94 4.67
C GLU A 185 8.52 -10.71 5.30
N ILE A 186 8.69 -10.65 6.63
CA ILE A 186 9.83 -11.30 7.29
C ILE A 186 9.58 -12.77 7.61
N VAL A 187 8.33 -13.22 7.66
CA VAL A 187 7.97 -14.62 7.90
C VAL A 187 7.33 -15.27 6.67
N GLY A 188 6.27 -14.68 6.13
CA GLY A 188 5.47 -15.28 5.06
C GLY A 188 6.24 -15.40 3.76
N LEU A 189 6.95 -14.34 3.35
CA LEU A 189 7.68 -14.30 2.09
C LEU A 189 8.88 -15.28 2.05
N PRO A 190 9.72 -15.42 3.10
CA PRO A 190 10.72 -16.47 3.17
C PRO A 190 10.14 -17.88 3.11
N LEU A 191 9.03 -18.16 3.79
CA LEU A 191 8.36 -19.46 3.72
C LEU A 191 7.87 -19.76 2.31
N LEU A 192 7.22 -18.78 1.66
CA LEU A 192 6.83 -18.89 0.27
C LEU A 192 8.03 -19.24 -0.61
N ARG A 193 9.14 -18.51 -0.48
CA ARG A 193 10.34 -18.73 -1.31
C ARG A 193 11.08 -20.03 -1.00
N LYS A 194 10.94 -20.55 0.21
CA LYS A 194 11.45 -21.86 0.61
C LYS A 194 10.65 -23.01 0.00
N HIS A 195 9.33 -22.87 -0.13
CA HIS A 195 8.43 -23.96 -0.52
C HIS A 195 7.96 -23.92 -1.98
N PHE A 196 8.14 -22.79 -2.67
CA PHE A 196 7.74 -22.59 -4.07
C PHE A 196 8.91 -22.07 -4.91
N ASN A 197 8.68 -21.93 -6.22
CA ASN A 197 9.58 -21.23 -7.13
C ASN A 197 8.84 -20.14 -7.93
N ALA A 198 9.61 -19.27 -8.59
CA ALA A 198 9.06 -18.12 -9.31
C ALA A 198 8.10 -18.49 -10.45
N LYS A 199 8.25 -19.65 -11.10
CA LYS A 199 7.32 -20.09 -12.16
C LYS A 199 5.95 -20.46 -11.58
N GLU A 200 5.93 -20.96 -10.34
CA GLU A 200 4.69 -21.28 -9.64
C GLU A 200 4.00 -20.00 -9.16
N LEU A 201 4.76 -19.09 -8.54
CA LEU A 201 4.25 -17.78 -8.12
C LEU A 201 3.67 -16.99 -9.30
N ALA A 202 4.34 -16.98 -10.45
CA ALA A 202 3.89 -16.26 -11.64
C ALA A 202 2.50 -16.71 -12.13
N LYS A 203 2.11 -17.98 -11.90
CA LYS A 203 0.76 -18.45 -12.25
C LYS A 203 -0.30 -17.85 -11.33
N VAL A 204 0.02 -17.71 -10.05
CA VAL A 204 -0.84 -17.09 -9.02
C VAL A 204 -0.95 -15.59 -9.26
N GLU A 205 0.18 -14.91 -9.45
CA GLU A 205 0.22 -13.48 -9.79
C GLU A 205 -0.58 -13.19 -11.06
N LYS A 206 -0.49 -14.05 -12.08
CA LYS A 206 -1.31 -13.91 -13.29
C LYS A 206 -2.82 -13.99 -13.01
N LYS A 207 -3.26 -14.86 -12.09
CA LYS A 207 -4.67 -14.95 -11.67
C LYS A 207 -5.11 -13.67 -10.97
N ILE A 208 -4.27 -13.14 -10.06
CA ILE A 208 -4.51 -11.88 -9.35
C ILE A 208 -4.64 -10.72 -10.35
N ILE A 209 -3.64 -10.54 -11.22
CA ILE A 209 -3.61 -9.47 -12.22
C ILE A 209 -4.82 -9.55 -13.17
N ALA A 210 -5.23 -10.77 -13.56
CA ALA A 210 -6.41 -10.95 -14.42
C ALA A 210 -7.72 -10.50 -13.74
N SER A 211 -7.75 -10.46 -12.41
CA SER A 211 -8.90 -9.98 -11.61
C SER A 211 -8.84 -8.47 -11.30
N MET A 212 -7.69 -7.84 -11.56
CA MET A 212 -7.45 -6.43 -11.25
C MET A 212 -7.91 -5.53 -12.39
N LYS A 213 -8.47 -4.38 -12.02
CA LYS A 213 -8.70 -3.28 -12.95
C LYS A 213 -7.38 -2.60 -13.29
N PRO A 214 -7.28 -1.88 -14.42
CA PRO A 214 -6.11 -1.07 -14.72
C PRO A 214 -5.73 -0.07 -13.62
N SER A 215 -6.72 0.46 -12.89
CA SER A 215 -6.51 1.33 -11.72
C SER A 215 -5.80 0.61 -10.58
N ASP A 216 -6.14 -0.65 -10.32
CA ASP A 216 -5.53 -1.42 -9.23
C ASP A 216 -4.06 -1.71 -9.56
N VAL A 217 -3.73 -1.96 -10.83
CA VAL A 217 -2.33 -2.14 -11.26
C VAL A 217 -1.57 -0.82 -11.19
N ALA A 218 -2.21 0.31 -11.55
CA ALA A 218 -1.60 1.63 -11.39
C ALA A 218 -1.24 1.91 -9.92
N TRP A 219 -2.12 1.54 -8.99
CA TRP A 219 -1.89 1.62 -7.55
C TRP A 219 -0.67 0.80 -7.10
N VAL A 220 -0.57 -0.49 -7.47
CA VAL A 220 0.61 -1.32 -7.11
C VAL A 220 1.93 -0.69 -7.58
N LEU A 221 1.91 -0.01 -8.72
CA LEU A 221 3.09 0.60 -9.33
C LEU A 221 3.40 2.01 -8.79
N ARG A 222 2.52 2.59 -7.98
CA ARG A 222 2.58 3.98 -7.49
C ARG A 222 3.89 4.35 -6.80
N PRO A 223 4.50 3.51 -5.93
CA PRO A 223 5.76 3.85 -5.26
C PRO A 223 6.99 3.82 -6.18
N LEU A 224 6.86 3.25 -7.38
CA LEU A 224 7.99 2.96 -8.24
C LEU A 224 8.34 4.15 -9.14
N SER A 225 9.64 4.30 -9.44
CA SER A 225 10.11 5.22 -10.47
C SER A 225 9.55 4.83 -11.85
N PRO A 226 9.53 5.74 -12.85
CA PRO A 226 9.06 5.40 -14.19
C PRO A 226 9.76 4.18 -14.81
N ALA A 227 11.06 4.02 -14.56
CA ALA A 227 11.82 2.84 -14.98
C ALA A 227 11.36 1.58 -14.22
N GLY A 228 11.19 1.68 -12.90
CA GLY A 228 10.69 0.59 -12.05
C GLY A 228 9.27 0.15 -12.43
N LYS A 229 8.37 1.08 -12.78
CA LYS A 229 7.02 0.74 -13.26
C LYS A 229 7.08 -0.15 -14.51
N LYS A 230 7.92 0.22 -15.50
CA LYS A 230 8.11 -0.54 -16.74
C LYS A 230 8.75 -1.91 -16.49
N GLU A 231 9.77 -1.95 -15.63
CA GLU A 231 10.46 -3.18 -15.26
C GLU A 231 9.50 -4.16 -14.57
N THR A 232 8.74 -3.70 -13.58
CA THR A 232 7.74 -4.53 -12.88
C THR A 232 6.68 -5.06 -13.83
N MET A 233 6.11 -4.23 -14.71
CA MET A 233 5.13 -4.72 -15.70
C MET A 233 5.72 -5.78 -16.64
N THR A 234 6.99 -5.63 -17.02
CA THR A 234 7.70 -6.61 -17.85
C THR A 234 7.92 -7.92 -17.11
N ARG A 235 8.31 -7.87 -15.84
CA ARG A 235 8.48 -9.03 -14.96
C ARG A 235 7.17 -9.80 -14.77
N LEU A 236 6.05 -9.08 -14.66
CA LEU A 236 4.70 -9.64 -14.60
C LEU A 236 4.20 -10.18 -15.97
N ASN A 237 5.08 -10.23 -16.98
CA ASN A 237 4.78 -10.69 -18.34
C ASN A 237 3.61 -9.94 -19.01
N ILE A 238 3.41 -8.67 -18.66
CA ILE A 238 2.39 -7.83 -19.29
C ILE A 238 2.91 -7.43 -20.69
N PRO A 239 2.19 -7.74 -21.79
CA PRO A 239 2.64 -7.43 -23.14
C PRO A 239 2.85 -5.92 -23.34
N GLY A 240 3.92 -5.54 -24.06
CA GLY A 240 4.27 -4.12 -24.24
C GLY A 240 3.16 -3.25 -24.85
N LEU A 241 2.32 -3.82 -25.72
CA LEU A 241 1.15 -3.11 -26.26
C LEU A 241 0.09 -2.85 -25.18
N VAL A 242 -0.15 -3.82 -24.29
CA VAL A 242 -1.08 -3.68 -23.15
C VAL A 242 -0.51 -2.67 -22.14
N GLN A 243 0.79 -2.72 -21.85
CA GLN A 243 1.44 -1.70 -21.03
C GLN A 243 1.17 -0.31 -21.60
N ARG A 244 1.40 -0.11 -22.90
CA ARG A 244 1.27 1.19 -23.56
C ARG A 244 -0.17 1.71 -23.66
N LEU A 245 -1.13 0.85 -23.99
CA LEU A 245 -2.50 1.27 -24.29
C LEU A 245 -3.46 1.20 -23.10
N VAL A 246 -3.13 0.41 -22.07
CA VAL A 246 -4.02 0.18 -20.93
C VAL A 246 -3.40 0.73 -19.64
N PHE A 247 -2.22 0.25 -19.27
CA PHE A 247 -1.66 0.56 -17.96
C PHE A 247 -0.99 1.93 -17.88
N LEU A 248 -0.25 2.38 -18.91
CA LEU A 248 0.33 3.73 -18.91
C LEU A 248 -0.75 4.84 -18.83
N PRO A 249 -1.88 4.77 -19.56
CA PRO A 249 -2.99 5.69 -19.36
C PRO A 249 -3.61 5.60 -17.97
N ALA A 250 -3.76 4.40 -17.41
CA ALA A 250 -4.28 4.22 -16.05
C ALA A 250 -3.35 4.84 -14.99
N ILE A 251 -2.04 4.66 -15.13
CA ILE A 251 -1.02 5.29 -14.28
C ILE A 251 -1.09 6.82 -14.42
N ALA A 252 -1.19 7.35 -15.65
CA ALA A 252 -1.31 8.79 -15.84
C ALA A 252 -2.59 9.38 -15.23
N LYS A 253 -3.70 8.62 -15.31
CA LYS A 253 -4.96 8.99 -14.64
C LYS A 253 -4.78 8.99 -13.12
N ASP A 254 -4.19 7.93 -12.56
CA ASP A 254 -3.88 7.81 -11.14
C ASP A 254 -3.02 8.98 -10.64
N ASP A 255 -1.98 9.33 -11.41
CA ASP A 255 -1.08 10.45 -11.12
C ASP A 255 -1.84 11.79 -11.10
N CYS A 256 -2.84 11.96 -11.98
CA CYS A 256 -3.65 13.18 -12.09
C CYS A 256 -4.82 13.24 -11.10
N THR A 257 -5.25 12.11 -10.54
CA THR A 257 -6.38 12.06 -9.59
C THR A 257 -5.90 11.84 -8.17
N ILE A 258 -5.31 10.67 -7.88
CA ILE A 258 -5.01 10.25 -6.51
C ILE A 258 -3.72 10.93 -6.02
N ILE A 259 -2.63 10.80 -6.78
CA ILE A 259 -1.35 11.41 -6.41
C ILE A 259 -1.44 12.93 -6.37
N HIS A 260 -2.18 13.53 -7.29
CA HIS A 260 -2.40 14.96 -7.28
C HIS A 260 -3.17 15.40 -6.03
N ALA A 261 -4.26 14.71 -5.67
CA ALA A 261 -5.01 15.02 -4.46
C ALA A 261 -4.15 14.89 -3.19
N TYR A 262 -3.31 13.87 -3.07
CA TYR A 262 -2.34 13.77 -1.97
C TYR A 262 -1.39 14.97 -1.92
N LYS A 263 -0.85 15.40 -3.07
CA LYS A 263 0.05 16.56 -3.15
C LYS A 263 -0.64 17.86 -2.74
N GLU A 264 -1.88 18.09 -3.18
CA GLU A 264 -2.66 19.27 -2.80
C GLU A 264 -2.92 19.29 -1.29
N LEU A 265 -3.37 18.16 -0.72
CA LEU A 265 -3.62 18.05 0.71
C LEU A 265 -2.35 18.23 1.55
N ALA A 266 -1.22 17.64 1.14
CA ALA A 266 0.05 17.78 1.83
C ALA A 266 0.64 19.21 1.73
N ALA A 267 0.42 19.89 0.60
CA ALA A 267 0.76 21.31 0.46
C ALA A 267 -0.18 22.20 1.29
N GLY A 268 -1.43 21.78 1.45
CA GLY A 268 -2.51 22.55 2.06
C GLY A 268 -3.04 23.65 1.15
N GLU A 269 -2.86 23.50 -0.16
CA GLU A 269 -3.32 24.42 -1.21
C GLU A 269 -3.58 23.69 -2.53
N ARG A 270 -4.38 24.29 -3.41
CA ARG A 270 -4.61 23.77 -4.75
C ARG A 270 -3.35 23.91 -5.60
N LEU A 271 -2.98 22.86 -6.31
CA LEU A 271 -1.81 22.85 -7.17
C LEU A 271 -2.25 22.89 -8.64
N PRO A 272 -1.43 23.45 -9.55
CA PRO A 272 -1.70 23.32 -10.97
C PRO A 272 -1.74 21.83 -11.38
N LEU A 273 -2.73 21.46 -12.19
CA LEU A 273 -2.82 20.10 -12.70
C LEU A 273 -1.54 19.73 -13.48
N PRO A 274 -1.02 18.49 -13.32
CA PRO A 274 0.17 18.07 -14.03
C PRO A 274 -0.07 18.13 -15.55
N GLY A 275 0.61 19.05 -16.23
CA GLY A 275 0.98 18.93 -17.64
C GLY A 275 -0.11 18.56 -18.65
N ARG A 276 -1.32 19.15 -18.59
CA ARG A 276 -2.13 19.25 -19.82
C ARG A 276 -1.34 20.09 -20.81
N LYS A 277 -0.57 19.44 -21.70
CA LYS A 277 -0.05 20.09 -22.91
C LYS A 277 -1.27 20.71 -23.59
N LYS A 278 -1.32 22.05 -23.64
CA LYS A 278 -2.31 22.79 -24.45
C LYS A 278 -2.23 22.22 -25.87
N GLY A 279 -3.17 21.37 -26.29
CA GLY A 279 -3.15 20.81 -27.65
C GLY A 279 -3.90 19.50 -27.88
N PHE A 280 -4.14 18.65 -26.87
CA PHE A 280 -4.99 17.47 -27.05
C PHE A 280 -6.40 17.75 -26.54
N MET A 281 -7.29 18.12 -27.46
CA MET A 281 -8.73 18.12 -27.20
C MET A 281 -9.17 16.68 -26.94
N CYS A 282 -9.56 16.36 -25.70
CA CYS A 282 -10.39 15.19 -25.47
C CYS A 282 -11.78 15.52 -26.04
N PHE A 283 -12.16 14.87 -27.15
CA PHE A 283 -13.56 14.76 -27.51
C PHE A 283 -14.22 13.89 -26.43
N SER A 284 -14.99 14.51 -25.56
CA SER A 284 -16.00 13.82 -24.75
C SER A 284 -17.07 13.30 -25.70
N ALA A 285 -17.22 11.98 -25.76
CA ALA A 285 -18.44 11.31 -26.19
C ALA A 285 -19.23 10.88 -24.95
#